data_AF-K2GVB8-F1
#
_entry.id   AF-K2GVB8-F1
#
_cell.length_a   1.000
_cell.length_b   1.000
_cell.length_c   1.000
_cell.angle_alpha   90.00
_cell.angle_beta   90.00
_cell.angle_gamma   90.00
#
_symmetry.space_group_name_H-M   'P 1'
#
loop_
_entity.id
_entity.type
_entity.pdbx_description
1 polymer ?
#
loop_
_entity_poly.entity_id
_entity_poly.type
_entity_poly.pdbx_seq_one_letter_code
_entity_poly.pdbx_strand_id
1 'polypeptide(L)'
;MKKNLSASIILCLIATNAFAYEMTQKDSDAAKQIIQIIEKKWEKNFWKYLNAIEGYKIKHNGNERIQLILQQVISRLNIMMNPLSPNLADPTEIQKSVILQLTTLCENSNTKFQYNYAENIWDWRWITFWIIGFTTWTFDGNMLLHRYAEMNPNNVLKKYISALDAIDKGKHDDGGKNDNISGLENFIKDVNNNSDPLFKKAQLELMNSMYWNPSVKISKEMWVRHTLSRAFIYDMVVNHWEYGALDIINKTNKAMGGTPKNNTDEIKWLGKLMDYRYEFLKSDYPEALDRVRAFRELMNKWNADLKPDFEFTIYWDTFSVNGNVY
;
A
#
# COMPACT_ATOMS: atom_id res chain seq x y z
N MET A 1 33.89 -16.59 -30.78
CA MET A 1 34.26 -15.97 -29.48
C MET A 1 33.89 -14.49 -29.37
N LYS A 2 34.14 -13.61 -30.36
CA LYS A 2 33.87 -12.16 -30.24
C LYS A 2 32.39 -11.74 -30.06
N LYS A 3 31.40 -12.49 -30.58
CA LYS A 3 29.96 -12.18 -30.39
C LYS A 3 29.42 -12.53 -28.98
N ASN A 4 30.03 -13.48 -28.28
CA ASN A 4 29.58 -13.87 -26.94
C ASN A 4 30.14 -12.91 -25.87
N LEU A 5 31.30 -12.30 -26.12
CA LEU A 5 31.88 -11.29 -25.23
C LEU A 5 31.00 -10.02 -25.18
N SER A 6 30.38 -9.63 -26.29
CA SER A 6 29.46 -8.51 -26.36
C SER A 6 28.18 -8.73 -25.53
N ALA A 7 27.65 -9.96 -25.51
CA ALA A 7 26.49 -10.30 -24.71
C ALA A 7 26.82 -10.32 -23.21
N SER A 8 27.99 -10.83 -22.82
CA SER A 8 28.47 -10.82 -21.44
C SER A 8 28.74 -9.40 -20.93
N ILE A 9 29.27 -8.49 -21.77
CA ILE A 9 29.50 -7.08 -21.43
C ILE A 9 28.17 -6.33 -21.25
N ILE A 10 27.16 -6.62 -22.07
CA ILE A 10 25.81 -6.04 -21.94
C ILE A 10 25.12 -6.56 -20.66
N LEU A 11 25.31 -7.84 -20.31
CA LEU A 11 24.85 -8.40 -19.04
C LEU A 11 25.56 -7.80 -17.82
N CYS A 12 26.87 -7.49 -17.92
CA CYS A 12 27.56 -6.73 -16.89
C CYS A 12 27.00 -5.32 -16.74
N LEU A 13 26.81 -4.57 -17.84
CA LEU A 13 26.29 -3.20 -17.78
C LEU A 13 24.87 -3.09 -17.19
N ILE A 14 24.03 -4.10 -17.38
CA ILE A 14 22.68 -4.16 -16.80
C ILE A 14 22.69 -4.69 -15.34
N ALA A 15 23.71 -5.48 -14.97
CA ALA A 15 23.81 -6.09 -13.64
C ALA A 15 24.66 -5.28 -12.64
N THR A 16 25.52 -4.37 -13.10
CA THR A 16 26.41 -3.61 -12.24
C THR A 16 26.15 -2.10 -12.30
N ASN A 17 25.38 -1.60 -11.33
CA ASN A 17 25.62 -0.31 -10.70
C ASN A 17 26.98 -0.34 -9.95
N ALA A 18 28.06 -0.66 -10.66
CA ALA A 18 29.40 -0.78 -10.08
C ALA A 18 30.40 -0.14 -11.04
N PHE A 19 30.35 1.18 -11.15
CA PHE A 19 31.54 2.04 -11.19
C PHE A 19 31.10 3.44 -10.79
N ALA A 20 31.55 3.88 -9.61
CA ALA A 20 31.49 5.28 -9.21
C ALA A 20 32.41 6.07 -10.17
N TYR A 21 31.80 6.73 -11.14
CA TYR A 21 32.44 7.75 -11.94
C TYR A 21 31.38 8.82 -12.20
N GLU A 22 31.69 10.09 -11.93
CA GLU A 22 30.81 11.20 -12.31
C GLU A 22 30.68 11.20 -13.84
N MET A 23 29.54 10.73 -14.34
CA MET A 23 29.24 10.76 -15.77
C MET A 23 29.07 12.21 -16.21
N THR A 24 29.80 12.62 -17.25
CA THR A 24 29.55 13.92 -17.87
C THR A 24 28.21 13.90 -18.62
N GLN A 25 27.64 15.07 -18.90
CA GLN A 25 26.41 15.16 -19.70
C GLN A 25 26.56 14.48 -21.08
N LYS A 26 27.76 14.54 -21.66
CA LYS A 26 28.10 13.89 -22.93
C LYS A 26 28.08 12.36 -22.83
N ASP A 27 28.51 11.79 -21.70
CA ASP A 27 28.44 10.35 -21.45
C ASP A 27 26.99 9.90 -21.24
N SER A 28 26.17 10.73 -20.59
CA SER A 28 24.72 10.49 -20.45
C SER A 28 24.01 10.48 -21.79
N ASP A 29 24.33 11.43 -22.67
CA ASP A 29 23.70 11.53 -23.99
C ASP A 29 24.15 10.41 -24.94
N ALA A 30 25.42 9.99 -24.86
CA ALA A 30 25.92 8.82 -25.57
C ALA A 30 25.26 7.53 -25.07
N ALA A 31 25.09 7.38 -23.75
CA ALA A 31 24.37 6.25 -23.16
C ALA A 31 22.91 6.21 -23.63
N LYS A 32 22.20 7.35 -23.69
CA LYS A 32 20.83 7.44 -24.22
C LYS A 32 20.73 7.02 -25.68
N GLN A 33 21.67 7.44 -26.54
CA GLN A 33 21.70 7.03 -27.95
C GLN A 33 21.97 5.52 -28.10
N ILE A 34 22.90 4.98 -27.29
CA ILE A 34 23.19 3.55 -27.27
C ILE A 34 21.96 2.75 -26.80
N ILE A 35 21.28 3.20 -25.76
CA ILE A 35 20.03 2.61 -25.26
C ILE A 35 18.96 2.61 -26.36
N GLN A 36 18.72 3.74 -27.04
CA GLN A 36 17.75 3.82 -28.14
C GLN A 36 18.09 2.87 -29.31
N ILE A 37 19.37 2.70 -29.65
CA ILE A 37 19.81 1.75 -30.69
C ILE A 37 19.59 0.30 -30.24
N ILE A 38 19.81 0.01 -28.96
CA ILE A 38 19.59 -1.31 -28.36
C ILE A 38 18.08 -1.61 -28.35
N GLU A 39 17.25 -0.71 -27.84
CA GLU A 39 15.78 -0.83 -27.79
C GLU A 39 15.19 -1.07 -29.18
N LYS A 40 15.60 -0.29 -30.19
CA LYS A 40 15.10 -0.42 -31.57
C LYS A 40 15.45 -1.75 -32.25
N LYS A 41 16.46 -2.47 -31.74
CA LYS A 41 16.86 -3.80 -32.23
C LYS A 41 16.47 -4.94 -31.28
N TRP A 42 15.96 -4.61 -30.08
CA TRP A 42 15.66 -5.55 -29.01
C TRP A 42 14.47 -6.44 -29.38
N GLU A 43 13.34 -5.87 -29.79
CA GLU A 43 12.13 -6.64 -30.16
C GLU A 43 12.40 -7.66 -31.27
N LYS A 44 13.19 -7.27 -32.28
CA LYS A 44 13.53 -8.13 -33.43
C LYS A 44 14.45 -9.30 -33.06
N ASN A 45 15.28 -9.16 -32.03
CA ASN A 45 16.30 -10.16 -31.67
C ASN A 45 16.03 -10.85 -30.33
N PHE A 46 15.00 -10.42 -29.57
CA PHE A 46 14.71 -10.95 -28.24
C PHE A 46 14.58 -12.47 -28.24
N TRP A 47 13.71 -13.01 -29.09
CA TRP A 47 13.46 -14.45 -29.16
C TRP A 47 14.73 -15.24 -29.52
N LYS A 48 15.62 -14.63 -30.31
CA LYS A 48 16.92 -15.24 -30.63
C LYS A 48 17.83 -15.31 -29.41
N TYR A 49 17.81 -14.29 -28.55
CA TYR A 49 18.58 -14.28 -27.30
C TYR A 49 17.97 -15.20 -26.24
N LEU A 50 16.65 -15.18 -26.07
CA LEU A 50 15.94 -16.06 -25.15
C LEU A 50 16.19 -17.52 -25.50
N ASN A 51 16.01 -17.91 -26.76
CA ASN A 51 16.25 -19.28 -27.23
C ASN A 51 17.71 -19.71 -27.04
N ALA A 52 18.68 -18.80 -27.21
CA ALA A 52 20.08 -19.10 -26.97
C ALA A 52 20.38 -19.35 -25.48
N ILE A 53 19.75 -18.57 -24.59
CA ILE A 53 19.90 -18.69 -23.13
C ILE A 53 19.19 -19.95 -22.61
N GLU A 54 17.99 -20.25 -23.12
CA GLU A 54 17.28 -21.50 -22.82
C GLU A 54 18.07 -22.73 -23.30
N GLY A 55 18.63 -22.68 -24.51
CA GLY A 55 19.53 -23.73 -25.00
C GLY A 55 20.77 -23.90 -24.13
N TYR A 56 21.32 -22.79 -23.61
CA TYR A 56 22.45 -22.84 -22.67
C TYR A 56 22.06 -23.42 -21.31
N LYS A 57 20.85 -23.09 -20.82
CA LYS A 57 20.27 -23.66 -19.60
C LYS A 57 20.11 -25.18 -19.72
N ILE A 58 19.56 -25.67 -20.83
CA ILE A 58 19.40 -27.11 -21.09
C ILE A 58 20.76 -27.81 -21.10
N LYS A 59 21.78 -27.21 -21.75
CA LYS A 59 23.13 -27.77 -21.84
C LYS A 59 23.84 -27.90 -20.48
N HIS A 60 23.46 -27.08 -19.50
CA HIS A 60 24.10 -27.02 -18.18
C HIS A 60 23.18 -27.45 -17.02
N ASN A 61 22.22 -28.36 -17.28
CA ASN A 61 21.21 -28.79 -16.30
C ASN A 61 21.78 -29.44 -15.03
N GLY A 62 23.04 -29.91 -15.05
CA GLY A 62 23.70 -30.51 -13.89
C GLY A 62 24.43 -29.54 -12.94
N ASN A 63 24.37 -28.22 -13.17
CA ASN A 63 25.04 -27.22 -12.32
C ASN A 63 24.03 -26.21 -11.75
N GLU A 64 23.60 -26.43 -10.51
CA GLU A 64 22.56 -25.65 -9.83
C GLU A 64 22.83 -24.15 -9.78
N ARG A 65 24.10 -23.75 -9.56
CA ARG A 65 24.48 -22.33 -9.53
C ARG A 65 24.31 -21.66 -10.88
N ILE A 66 24.66 -22.36 -11.97
CA ILE A 66 24.45 -21.88 -13.34
C ILE A 66 22.95 -21.83 -13.67
N GLN A 67 22.17 -22.83 -13.24
CA GLN A 67 20.72 -22.83 -13.43
C GLN A 67 20.03 -21.64 -12.74
N LEU A 68 20.41 -21.32 -11.51
CA LEU A 68 19.89 -20.18 -10.75
C LEU A 68 20.19 -18.84 -11.45
N ILE A 69 21.44 -18.65 -11.89
CA ILE A 69 21.85 -17.42 -12.59
C ILE A 69 21.08 -17.28 -13.91
N LEU A 70 20.97 -18.35 -14.70
CA LEU A 70 20.25 -18.31 -15.98
C LEU A 70 18.74 -18.10 -15.77
N GLN A 71 18.15 -18.66 -14.72
CA GLN A 71 16.73 -18.43 -14.38
C GLN A 71 16.46 -16.97 -14.01
N GLN A 72 17.35 -16.33 -13.25
CA GLN A 72 17.24 -14.89 -12.93
C GLN A 72 17.38 -14.02 -14.18
N VAL A 73 18.28 -14.38 -15.09
CA VAL A 73 18.46 -13.68 -16.37
C VAL A 73 17.23 -13.83 -17.26
N ILE A 74 16.70 -15.04 -17.43
CA ILE A 74 15.46 -15.30 -18.19
C ILE A 74 14.29 -14.50 -17.60
N SER A 75 14.14 -14.51 -16.26
CA SER A 75 13.10 -13.74 -15.58
C SER A 75 13.22 -12.24 -15.86
N ARG A 76 14.43 -11.67 -15.82
CA ARG A 76 14.66 -10.25 -16.12
C ARG A 76 14.42 -9.93 -17.60
N LEU A 77 14.80 -10.81 -18.50
CA LEU A 77 14.55 -10.63 -19.94
C LEU A 77 13.05 -10.66 -20.26
N ASN A 78 12.29 -11.55 -19.63
CA ASN A 78 10.83 -11.60 -19.77
C ASN A 78 10.16 -10.34 -19.22
N ILE A 79 10.67 -9.77 -18.12
CA ILE A 79 10.24 -8.45 -17.59
C ILE A 79 10.50 -7.33 -18.61
N MET A 80 11.63 -7.37 -19.34
CA MET A 80 12.01 -6.34 -20.32
C MET A 80 11.26 -6.44 -21.65
N MET A 81 10.87 -7.63 -22.11
CA MET A 81 10.14 -7.81 -23.38
C MET A 81 8.63 -7.61 -23.25
N ASN A 82 8.12 -7.68 -22.02
CA ASN A 82 6.76 -7.30 -21.73
C ASN A 82 6.83 -5.89 -21.12
N PRO A 83 6.64 -4.80 -21.90
CA PRO A 83 6.45 -3.46 -21.32
C PRO A 83 5.21 -3.38 -20.38
N LEU A 84 4.49 -4.49 -20.23
CA LEU A 84 3.49 -4.78 -19.21
C LEU A 84 4.06 -5.44 -17.94
N SER A 85 5.37 -5.47 -17.68
CA SER A 85 5.79 -5.32 -16.29
C SER A 85 5.42 -3.89 -15.96
N PRO A 86 4.25 -3.62 -15.34
CA PRO A 86 3.94 -2.24 -15.07
C PRO A 86 5.06 -1.82 -14.14
N ASN A 87 5.76 -0.74 -14.48
CA ASN A 87 6.15 0.15 -13.41
C ASN A 87 4.80 0.45 -12.74
N LEU A 88 4.45 -0.31 -11.69
CA LEU A 88 3.25 -0.11 -10.90
C LEU A 88 3.54 1.16 -10.15
N ALA A 89 3.46 2.27 -10.89
CA ALA A 89 3.77 3.58 -10.42
C ALA A 89 2.98 3.75 -9.13
N ASP A 90 3.64 4.36 -8.17
CA ASP A 90 2.95 4.81 -6.98
C ASP A 90 1.69 5.57 -7.41
N PRO A 91 0.57 5.41 -6.67
CA PRO A 91 -0.61 6.18 -6.97
C PRO A 91 -0.24 7.66 -7.13
N THR A 92 -0.78 8.32 -8.16
CA THR A 92 -0.62 9.77 -8.27
C THR A 92 -1.21 10.45 -7.04
N GLU A 93 -0.82 11.69 -6.76
CA GLU A 93 -1.37 12.42 -5.61
C GLU A 93 -2.89 12.46 -5.60
N ILE A 94 -3.53 12.64 -6.78
CA ILE A 94 -5.00 12.62 -6.87
C ILE A 94 -5.58 11.23 -6.59
N GLN A 95 -4.94 10.14 -7.07
CA GLN A 95 -5.37 8.78 -6.75
C GLN A 95 -5.23 8.51 -5.25
N LYS A 96 -4.13 8.94 -4.64
CA LYS A 96 -3.93 8.85 -3.20
C LYS A 96 -5.03 9.58 -2.45
N SER A 97 -5.31 10.83 -2.78
CA SER A 97 -6.35 11.59 -2.09
C SER A 97 -7.74 10.97 -2.24
N VAL A 98 -8.08 10.42 -3.42
CA VAL A 98 -9.35 9.70 -3.61
C VAL A 98 -9.41 8.43 -2.77
N ILE A 99 -8.34 7.63 -2.75
CA ILE A 99 -8.26 6.42 -1.92
C ILE A 99 -8.45 6.76 -0.44
N LEU A 100 -7.72 7.79 0.03
CA LEU A 100 -7.82 8.26 1.41
C LEU A 100 -9.24 8.74 1.73
N GLN A 101 -9.85 9.54 0.83
CA GLN A 101 -11.20 10.07 1.01
C GLN A 101 -12.25 8.98 1.15
N LEU A 102 -12.16 7.90 0.36
CA LEU A 102 -13.09 6.77 0.46
C LEU A 102 -12.99 6.08 1.82
N THR A 103 -11.78 5.82 2.31
CA THR A 103 -11.61 5.22 3.65
C THR A 103 -12.00 6.19 4.75
N THR A 104 -11.74 7.49 4.62
CA THR A 104 -12.25 8.51 5.56
C THR A 104 -13.77 8.44 5.68
N LEU A 105 -14.48 8.38 4.55
CA LEU A 105 -15.94 8.22 4.53
C LEU A 105 -16.39 6.93 5.23
N CYS A 106 -15.68 5.81 5.02
CA CYS A 106 -15.96 4.55 5.72
C CYS A 106 -15.74 4.62 7.24
N GLU A 107 -14.75 5.39 7.70
CA GLU A 107 -14.38 5.47 9.12
C GLU A 107 -15.23 6.49 9.90
N ASN A 108 -15.58 7.61 9.29
CA ASN A 108 -16.17 8.74 10.02
C ASN A 108 -17.30 9.48 9.29
N SER A 109 -17.77 8.98 8.14
CA SER A 109 -18.79 9.64 7.32
C SER A 109 -18.46 11.12 7.01
N ASN A 110 -17.17 11.44 6.92
CA ASN A 110 -16.67 12.77 6.60
C ASN A 110 -15.87 12.72 5.30
N THR A 111 -15.98 13.78 4.51
CA THR A 111 -15.24 13.89 3.24
C THR A 111 -13.79 14.34 3.45
N LYS A 112 -13.42 14.75 4.67
CA LYS A 112 -12.11 15.29 5.00
C LYS A 112 -11.57 14.76 6.31
N PHE A 113 -10.24 14.73 6.39
CA PHE A 113 -9.51 14.44 7.61
C PHE A 113 -9.86 15.39 8.75
N GLN A 114 -10.19 14.81 9.90
CA GLN A 114 -10.47 15.53 11.15
C GLN A 114 -9.28 15.39 12.10
N TYR A 115 -8.28 16.25 11.94
CA TYR A 115 -7.00 16.12 12.68
C TYR A 115 -7.12 16.38 14.19
N ASN A 116 -8.09 17.18 14.61
CA ASN A 116 -8.33 17.53 16.01
C ASN A 116 -9.64 16.92 16.52
N TYR A 117 -10.03 15.75 16.00
CA TYR A 117 -11.15 15.00 16.54
C TYR A 117 -10.66 14.01 17.60
N ALA A 118 -11.30 14.06 18.76
CA ALA A 118 -11.25 13.04 19.80
C ALA A 118 -12.63 12.91 20.47
N GLU A 119 -13.10 11.69 20.67
CA GLU A 119 -14.36 11.38 21.32
C GLU A 119 -14.32 9.98 21.93
N ASN A 120 -15.07 9.78 23.02
CA ASN A 120 -15.46 8.43 23.42
C ASN A 120 -16.82 8.13 22.81
N ILE A 121 -16.83 7.37 21.72
CA ILE A 121 -18.05 7.02 20.98
C ILE A 121 -18.79 5.80 21.58
N TRP A 122 -18.37 5.35 22.77
CA TRP A 122 -18.97 4.23 23.51
C TRP A 122 -18.99 2.90 22.74
N ASP A 123 -18.05 2.72 21.81
CA ASP A 123 -17.85 1.50 21.02
C ASP A 123 -16.92 0.50 21.71
N TRP A 124 -16.75 0.66 23.03
CA TRP A 124 -15.81 -0.05 23.89
C TRP A 124 -14.34 0.24 23.61
N ARG A 125 -13.98 1.06 22.61
CA ARG A 125 -12.59 1.42 22.29
C ARG A 125 -12.07 2.67 23.02
N TRP A 126 -12.85 3.16 23.99
CA TRP A 126 -12.58 4.39 24.75
C TRP A 126 -12.38 5.59 23.84
N ILE A 127 -11.27 6.31 23.97
CA ILE A 127 -11.07 7.54 23.24
C ILE A 127 -10.58 7.20 21.84
N THR A 128 -11.46 7.42 20.87
CA THR A 128 -11.11 7.44 19.45
C THR A 128 -10.64 8.85 19.10
N PHE A 129 -9.46 8.97 18.50
CA PHE A 129 -8.89 10.21 17.98
C PHE A 129 -8.16 9.90 16.67
N TRP A 130 -7.64 10.91 15.95
CA TRP A 130 -6.89 10.77 14.68
C TRP A 130 -7.73 10.77 13.39
N ILE A 131 -7.06 11.01 12.25
CA ILE A 131 -7.66 11.11 10.91
C ILE A 131 -8.29 9.82 10.37
N ILE A 132 -7.87 8.64 10.85
CA ILE A 132 -8.49 7.35 10.50
C ILE A 132 -8.78 6.48 11.74
N GLY A 133 -9.06 7.12 12.89
CA GLY A 133 -9.71 6.43 14.03
C GLY A 133 -8.80 5.58 14.93
N PHE A 134 -7.66 6.12 15.36
CA PHE A 134 -6.86 5.48 16.41
C PHE A 134 -7.60 5.51 17.73
N THR A 135 -7.28 4.56 18.59
CA THR A 135 -7.87 4.48 19.91
C THR A 135 -6.74 4.57 20.93
N THR A 136 -7.03 5.05 22.13
CA THR A 136 -6.09 4.91 23.27
C THR A 136 -5.92 3.44 23.70
N TRP A 137 -6.58 2.52 23.01
CA TRP A 137 -6.65 1.08 23.22
C TRP A 137 -5.70 0.27 22.34
N THR A 138 -5.27 0.86 21.24
CA THR A 138 -4.37 0.26 20.25
C THR A 138 -3.08 1.05 20.31
N PHE A 139 -1.94 0.37 20.43
CA PHE A 139 -0.60 0.94 20.62
C PHE A 139 -0.24 2.12 19.69
N ASP A 140 -0.93 2.23 18.55
CA ASP A 140 -0.77 3.27 17.54
C ASP A 140 -1.09 4.69 18.02
N GLY A 141 -2.07 4.87 18.92
CA GLY A 141 -2.36 6.15 19.56
C GLY A 141 -1.17 6.68 20.38
N ASN A 142 -0.47 5.79 21.09
CA ASN A 142 0.74 6.15 21.82
C ASN A 142 1.91 6.45 20.86
N MET A 143 2.08 5.67 19.81
CA MET A 143 3.09 5.93 18.77
C MET A 143 2.94 7.34 18.16
N LEU A 144 1.71 7.79 17.92
CA LEU A 144 1.44 9.14 17.43
C LEU A 144 1.92 10.21 18.42
N LEU A 145 1.64 10.06 19.71
CA LEU A 145 2.05 11.03 20.73
C LEU A 145 3.58 11.09 20.89
N HIS A 146 4.26 9.94 20.86
CA HIS A 146 5.72 9.89 20.83
C HIS A 146 6.27 10.60 19.61
N ARG A 147 5.75 10.29 18.41
CA ARG A 147 6.18 10.96 17.17
C ARG A 147 5.94 12.47 17.20
N TYR A 148 4.81 12.90 17.73
CA TYR A 148 4.51 14.32 17.88
C TYR A 148 5.43 15.00 18.91
N ALA A 149 5.78 14.33 20.00
CA ALA A 149 6.74 14.85 20.99
C ALA A 149 8.18 14.93 20.46
N GLU A 150 8.59 14.04 19.56
CA GLU A 150 9.86 14.17 18.85
C GLU A 150 9.88 15.43 17.97
N MET A 151 8.78 15.71 17.27
CA MET A 151 8.68 16.89 16.40
C MET A 151 8.53 18.19 17.18
N ASN A 152 7.76 18.17 18.26
CA ASN A 152 7.53 19.31 19.14
C ASN A 152 7.65 18.88 20.61
N PRO A 153 8.85 18.98 21.22
CA PRO A 153 9.09 18.55 22.59
C PRO A 153 8.30 19.31 23.67
N ASN A 154 7.68 20.44 23.33
CA ASN A 154 6.91 21.30 24.23
C ASN A 154 5.40 21.23 23.99
N ASN A 155 4.93 20.26 23.19
CA ASN A 155 3.52 20.15 22.88
C ASN A 155 2.65 19.81 24.11
N VAL A 156 1.39 20.23 24.06
CA VAL A 156 0.42 20.06 25.16
C VAL A 156 0.07 18.60 25.44
N LEU A 157 0.19 17.72 24.44
CA LEU A 157 -0.18 16.31 24.53
C LEU A 157 0.93 15.43 25.14
N LYS A 158 2.17 15.92 25.21
CA LYS A 158 3.32 15.19 25.75
C LYS A 158 3.09 14.69 27.18
N LYS A 159 2.34 15.44 27.99
CA LYS A 159 2.01 15.06 29.38
C LYS A 159 1.23 13.75 29.49
N TYR A 160 0.60 13.30 28.42
CA TYR A 160 -0.18 12.04 28.39
C TYR A 160 0.66 10.81 28.04
N ILE A 161 1.89 10.99 27.54
CA ILE A 161 2.75 9.87 27.11
C ILE A 161 2.99 8.88 28.24
N SER A 162 3.27 9.35 29.46
CA SER A 162 3.51 8.44 30.59
C SER A 162 2.28 7.63 30.98
N ALA A 163 1.07 8.17 30.79
CA ALA A 163 -0.17 7.44 31.02
C ALA A 163 -0.37 6.37 29.94
N LEU A 164 -0.18 6.72 28.67
CA LEU A 164 -0.26 5.78 27.55
C LEU A 164 0.80 4.67 27.62
N ASP A 165 2.04 4.99 27.97
CA ASP A 165 3.10 4.00 28.20
C ASP A 165 2.74 3.01 29.32
N ALA A 166 2.00 3.46 30.35
CA ALA A 166 1.54 2.60 31.42
C ALA A 166 0.37 1.70 30.97
N ILE A 167 -0.54 2.21 30.13
CA ILE A 167 -1.62 1.44 29.51
C ILE A 167 -1.01 0.35 28.61
N ASP A 168 -0.08 0.70 27.71
CA ASP A 168 0.57 -0.25 26.80
C ASP A 168 1.36 -1.35 27.53
N LYS A 169 1.94 -1.07 28.70
CA LYS A 169 2.61 -2.08 29.54
C LYS A 169 1.64 -2.94 30.35
N GLY A 170 0.40 -2.51 30.49
CA GLY A 170 -0.63 -3.17 31.26
C GLY A 170 -1.11 -4.48 30.62
N LYS A 171 -2.05 -5.13 31.30
CA LYS A 171 -2.68 -6.34 30.78
C LYS A 171 -3.62 -5.97 29.64
N HIS A 172 -3.48 -6.67 28.52
CA HIS A 172 -4.42 -6.60 27.40
C HIS A 172 -5.23 -7.89 27.31
N ASP A 173 -6.45 -7.81 26.78
CA ASP A 173 -7.24 -9.00 26.43
C ASP A 173 -6.70 -9.71 25.17
N ASP A 174 -7.35 -10.81 24.77
CA ASP A 174 -6.95 -11.59 23.58
C ASP A 174 -7.06 -10.79 22.27
N GLY A 175 -7.78 -9.65 22.28
CA GLY A 175 -7.89 -8.70 21.19
C GLY A 175 -6.84 -7.57 21.25
N GLY A 176 -5.93 -7.61 22.23
CA GLY A 176 -4.89 -6.59 22.41
C GLY A 176 -5.43 -5.28 23.00
N LYS A 177 -6.48 -5.33 23.84
CA LYS A 177 -7.18 -4.14 24.36
C LYS A 177 -6.99 -3.94 25.86
N ASN A 178 -6.86 -2.70 26.34
CA ASN A 178 -6.69 -2.34 27.77
C ASN A 178 -7.52 -1.11 28.17
N ASP A 179 -8.59 -1.30 28.96
CA ASP A 179 -9.61 -0.29 29.27
C ASP A 179 -9.22 0.80 30.29
N ASN A 180 -7.95 0.85 30.68
CA ASN A 180 -7.46 1.86 31.59
C ASN A 180 -7.38 3.25 30.91
N ILE A 181 -8.03 4.24 31.52
CA ILE A 181 -8.01 5.66 31.08
C ILE A 181 -7.36 6.60 32.12
N SER A 182 -6.71 6.04 33.15
CA SER A 182 -6.09 6.81 34.23
C SER A 182 -5.04 7.78 33.67
N GLY A 183 -5.18 9.07 33.98
CA GLY A 183 -4.28 10.11 33.49
C GLY A 183 -4.65 10.69 32.13
N LEU A 184 -5.78 10.31 31.54
CA LEU A 184 -6.30 10.83 30.27
C LEU A 184 -7.53 11.74 30.45
N GLU A 185 -7.80 12.24 31.65
CA GLU A 185 -9.06 12.94 32.00
C GLU A 185 -9.32 14.18 31.14
N ASN A 186 -8.26 14.88 30.71
CA ASN A 186 -8.34 16.05 29.84
C ASN A 186 -7.94 15.75 28.38
N PHE A 187 -7.61 14.51 28.04
CA PHE A 187 -7.01 14.15 26.75
C PHE A 187 -7.89 14.55 25.57
N ILE A 188 -9.18 14.20 25.61
CA ILE A 188 -10.16 14.58 24.57
C ILE A 188 -10.16 16.09 24.35
N LYS A 189 -10.26 16.86 25.43
CA LYS A 189 -10.31 18.33 25.38
C LYS A 189 -9.03 18.90 24.77
N ASP A 190 -7.87 18.37 25.15
CA ASP A 190 -6.58 18.86 24.69
C ASP A 190 -6.31 18.49 23.22
N VAL A 191 -6.76 17.32 22.75
CA VAL A 191 -6.73 16.96 21.33
C VAL A 191 -7.66 17.87 20.54
N ASN A 192 -8.90 18.07 21.00
CA ASN A 192 -9.89 18.90 20.31
C ASN A 192 -9.45 20.36 20.16
N ASN A 193 -8.71 20.89 21.15
CA ASN A 193 -8.14 22.23 21.13
C ASN A 193 -6.77 22.31 20.43
N ASN A 194 -6.20 21.20 19.95
CA ASN A 194 -4.88 21.20 19.34
C ASN A 194 -4.96 21.68 17.87
N SER A 195 -4.35 22.83 17.60
CA SER A 195 -4.23 23.41 16.26
C SER A 195 -2.79 23.38 15.71
N ASP A 196 -1.86 22.67 16.36
CA ASP A 196 -0.46 22.64 15.96
C ASP A 196 -0.29 21.93 14.59
N PRO A 197 0.30 22.58 13.57
CA PRO A 197 0.54 21.95 12.28
C PRO A 197 1.48 20.72 12.37
N LEU A 198 2.34 20.64 13.39
CA LEU A 198 3.19 19.46 13.61
C LEU A 198 2.38 18.26 14.09
N PHE A 199 1.25 18.48 14.77
CA PHE A 199 0.35 17.38 15.11
C PHE A 199 -0.24 16.77 13.83
N LYS A 200 -0.73 17.60 12.89
CA LYS A 200 -1.21 17.13 11.57
C LYS A 200 -0.12 16.37 10.80
N LYS A 201 1.10 16.90 10.80
CA LYS A 201 2.24 16.26 10.13
C LYS A 201 2.56 14.88 10.73
N ALA A 202 2.60 14.77 12.06
CA ALA A 202 2.83 13.49 12.75
C ALA A 202 1.74 12.46 12.38
N GLN A 203 0.47 12.89 12.31
CA GLN A 203 -0.64 12.04 11.91
C GLN A 203 -0.48 11.51 10.48
N LEU A 204 -0.12 12.36 9.53
CA LEU A 204 0.11 11.96 8.14
C LEU A 204 1.33 11.04 7.98
N GLU A 205 2.43 11.31 8.69
CA GLU A 205 3.62 10.45 8.65
C GLU A 205 3.31 9.04 9.18
N LEU A 206 2.56 8.94 10.28
CA LEU A 206 2.21 7.65 10.86
C LEU A 206 1.19 6.90 9.99
N MET A 207 0.18 7.59 9.43
CA MET A 207 -0.74 7.01 8.45
C MET A 207 0.03 6.44 7.26
N ASN A 208 1.02 7.20 6.79
CA ASN A 208 1.83 6.78 5.66
C ASN A 208 2.66 5.54 5.98
N SER A 209 3.34 5.51 7.13
CA SER A 209 4.22 4.39 7.49
C SER A 209 3.47 3.12 7.82
N MET A 210 2.34 3.21 8.54
CA MET A 210 1.61 2.05 9.05
C MET A 210 0.57 1.49 8.08
N TYR A 211 -0.01 2.32 7.20
CA TYR A 211 -1.16 1.91 6.39
C TYR A 211 -0.94 2.13 4.90
N TRP A 212 -0.58 3.34 4.48
CA TRP A 212 -0.43 3.65 3.06
C TRP A 212 0.74 2.90 2.41
N ASN A 213 1.92 2.93 3.00
CA ASN A 213 3.10 2.30 2.41
C ASN A 213 2.94 0.76 2.34
N PRO A 214 2.42 0.07 3.37
CA PRO A 214 2.06 -1.34 3.25
C PRO A 214 1.02 -1.63 2.17
N SER A 215 -0.06 -0.84 2.07
CA SER A 215 -1.10 -1.07 1.05
C SER A 215 -0.57 -0.89 -0.38
N VAL A 216 0.31 0.10 -0.60
CA VAL A 216 1.01 0.32 -1.87
C VAL A 216 1.94 -0.85 -2.18
N LYS A 217 2.69 -1.35 -1.19
CA LYS A 217 3.56 -2.52 -1.34
C LYS A 217 2.75 -3.76 -1.74
N ILE A 218 1.68 -4.07 -1.02
CA ILE A 218 0.77 -5.20 -1.35
C ILE A 218 0.23 -5.04 -2.78
N SER A 219 -0.24 -3.84 -3.14
CA SER A 219 -0.76 -3.56 -4.47
C SER A 219 0.29 -3.83 -5.57
N LYS A 220 1.55 -3.43 -5.33
CA LYS A 220 2.67 -3.70 -6.24
C LYS A 220 2.98 -5.19 -6.34
N GLU A 221 2.92 -5.93 -5.24
CA GLU A 221 3.17 -7.38 -5.24
C GLU A 221 2.10 -8.16 -5.99
N MET A 222 0.82 -7.74 -5.89
CA MET A 222 -0.31 -8.37 -6.57
C MET A 222 -0.46 -7.94 -8.04
N TRP A 223 0.23 -6.89 -8.47
CA TRP A 223 0.12 -6.29 -9.81
C TRP A 223 -1.25 -5.66 -10.11
N VAL A 224 -1.91 -5.09 -9.10
CA VAL A 224 -3.18 -4.38 -9.30
C VAL A 224 -2.95 -3.01 -9.97
N ARG A 225 -3.74 -2.73 -11.00
CA ARG A 225 -3.61 -1.52 -11.83
C ARG A 225 -4.71 -0.50 -11.53
N HIS A 226 -5.90 -0.98 -11.17
CA HIS A 226 -7.06 -0.11 -10.95
C HIS A 226 -6.98 0.60 -9.59
N THR A 227 -7.31 1.90 -9.58
CA THR A 227 -7.39 2.70 -8.35
C THR A 227 -8.39 2.07 -7.37
N LEU A 228 -9.48 1.48 -7.86
CA LEU A 228 -10.47 0.79 -7.03
C LEU A 228 -9.87 -0.41 -6.27
N SER A 229 -9.04 -1.23 -6.93
CA SER A 229 -8.34 -2.35 -6.28
C SER A 229 -7.41 -1.83 -5.18
N ARG A 230 -6.66 -0.76 -5.46
CA ARG A 230 -5.76 -0.11 -4.50
C ARG A 230 -6.52 0.48 -3.31
N ALA A 231 -7.66 1.12 -3.57
CA ALA A 231 -8.54 1.68 -2.55
C ALA A 231 -9.06 0.59 -1.62
N PHE A 232 -9.52 -0.53 -2.18
CA PHE A 232 -10.02 -1.64 -1.37
C PHE A 232 -8.91 -2.30 -0.54
N ILE A 233 -7.69 -2.42 -1.09
CA ILE A 233 -6.53 -2.92 -0.33
C ILE A 233 -6.17 -1.96 0.81
N TYR A 234 -6.12 -0.65 0.56
CA TYR A 234 -5.87 0.34 1.61
C TYR A 234 -6.93 0.26 2.72
N ASP A 235 -8.22 0.22 2.36
CA ASP A 235 -9.31 0.11 3.32
C ASP A 235 -9.25 -1.20 4.15
N MET A 236 -8.81 -2.31 3.54
CA MET A 236 -8.52 -3.54 4.29
C MET A 236 -7.34 -3.41 5.23
N VAL A 237 -6.24 -2.77 4.81
CA VAL A 237 -5.06 -2.58 5.67
C VAL A 237 -5.39 -1.69 6.87
N VAL A 238 -6.26 -0.68 6.69
CA VAL A 238 -6.77 0.13 7.80
C VAL A 238 -7.64 -0.71 8.74
N ASN A 239 -8.58 -1.49 8.20
CA ASN A 239 -9.55 -2.22 9.02
C ASN A 239 -8.98 -3.51 9.67
N HIS A 240 -8.02 -4.16 9.02
CA HIS A 240 -7.53 -5.51 9.35
C HIS A 240 -6.03 -5.60 9.58
N TRP A 241 -5.32 -4.46 9.55
CA TRP A 241 -3.86 -4.39 9.53
C TRP A 241 -3.24 -5.09 8.30
N GLU A 242 -1.92 -4.96 8.13
CA GLU A 242 -1.20 -5.58 7.00
C GLU A 242 -1.40 -7.11 6.98
N TYR A 243 -1.28 -7.77 8.14
CA TYR A 243 -1.38 -9.22 8.24
C TYR A 243 -2.79 -9.75 7.92
N GLY A 244 -3.84 -9.14 8.49
CA GLY A 244 -5.22 -9.56 8.23
C GLY A 244 -5.63 -9.32 6.78
N ALA A 245 -5.21 -8.19 6.19
CA ALA A 245 -5.41 -7.94 4.77
C ALA A 245 -4.71 -8.99 3.88
N LEU A 246 -3.47 -9.36 4.21
CA LEU A 246 -2.73 -10.41 3.49
C LEU A 246 -3.37 -11.79 3.61
N ASP A 247 -3.94 -12.16 4.76
CA ASP A 247 -4.65 -13.43 4.92
C ASP A 247 -5.85 -13.54 3.96
N ILE A 248 -6.69 -12.50 3.90
CA ILE A 248 -7.84 -12.42 2.98
C ILE A 248 -7.37 -12.46 1.52
N ILE A 249 -6.30 -11.73 1.18
CA ILE A 249 -5.70 -11.75 -0.16
C ILE A 249 -5.17 -13.14 -0.51
N ASN A 250 -4.50 -13.84 0.40
CA ASN A 250 -3.96 -15.17 0.15
C ASN A 250 -5.07 -16.20 -0.09
N LYS A 251 -6.18 -16.12 0.67
CA LYS A 251 -7.39 -16.93 0.42
C LYS A 251 -7.97 -16.65 -0.97
N THR A 252 -8.03 -15.39 -1.37
CA THR A 252 -8.46 -14.97 -2.70
C THR A 252 -7.55 -15.53 -3.80
N ASN A 253 -6.23 -15.40 -3.64
CA ASN A 253 -5.24 -15.87 -4.59
C ASN A 253 -5.34 -17.39 -4.80
N LYS A 254 -5.53 -18.14 -3.71
CA LYS A 254 -5.74 -19.59 -3.75
C LYS A 254 -7.02 -19.95 -4.51
N ALA A 255 -8.12 -19.24 -4.27
CA ALA A 255 -9.40 -19.50 -4.93
C ALA A 255 -9.38 -19.13 -6.42
N MET A 256 -8.65 -18.08 -6.80
CA MET A 256 -8.54 -17.62 -8.18
C MET A 256 -7.45 -18.34 -8.98
N GLY A 257 -6.61 -19.15 -8.34
CA GLY A 257 -5.47 -19.82 -8.97
C GLY A 257 -4.31 -18.89 -9.31
N GLY A 258 -4.29 -17.67 -8.75
CA GLY A 258 -3.28 -16.66 -9.03
C GLY A 258 -3.70 -15.25 -8.61
N THR A 259 -2.86 -14.29 -9.00
CA THR A 259 -3.07 -12.84 -8.84
C THR A 259 -3.04 -12.18 -10.22
N PRO A 260 -3.33 -10.87 -10.34
CA PRO A 260 -3.11 -10.13 -11.59
C PRO A 260 -1.70 -10.29 -12.18
N LYS A 261 -0.67 -10.50 -11.32
CA LYS A 261 0.70 -10.82 -11.74
C LYS A 261 0.81 -12.08 -12.59
N ASN A 262 -0.08 -13.05 -12.38
CA ASN A 262 -0.12 -14.35 -13.04
C ASN A 262 -1.24 -14.41 -14.10
N ASN A 263 -1.60 -13.27 -14.70
CA ASN A 263 -2.68 -13.13 -15.69
C ASN A 263 -4.08 -13.47 -15.17
N THR A 264 -4.31 -13.47 -13.85
CA THR A 264 -5.67 -13.50 -13.31
C THR A 264 -6.37 -12.18 -13.64
N ASP A 265 -7.61 -12.23 -14.12
CA ASP A 265 -8.40 -11.03 -14.37
C ASP A 265 -8.58 -10.22 -13.08
N GLU A 266 -8.13 -8.97 -13.08
CA GLU A 266 -8.07 -8.12 -11.88
C GLU A 266 -9.46 -7.80 -11.34
N ILE A 267 -10.46 -7.59 -12.20
CA ILE A 267 -11.83 -7.28 -11.77
C ILE A 267 -12.49 -8.51 -11.17
N LYS A 268 -12.28 -9.70 -11.73
CA LYS A 268 -12.74 -10.97 -11.12
C LYS A 268 -12.02 -11.26 -9.80
N TRP A 269 -10.72 -10.99 -9.74
CA TRP A 269 -9.92 -11.15 -8.53
C TRP A 269 -10.41 -10.20 -7.41
N LEU A 270 -10.62 -8.92 -7.74
CA LEU A 270 -11.21 -7.93 -6.82
C LEU A 270 -12.63 -8.32 -6.43
N GLY A 271 -13.41 -8.81 -7.40
CA GLY A 271 -14.63 -9.61 -7.24
C GLY A 271 -14.57 -10.51 -6.03
N LYS A 272 -13.68 -11.50 -6.13
CA LYS A 272 -13.51 -12.55 -5.14
C LYS A 272 -12.93 -12.05 -3.82
N LEU A 273 -12.07 -11.03 -3.86
CA LEU A 273 -11.48 -10.41 -2.69
C LEU A 273 -12.56 -9.75 -1.81
N MET A 274 -13.50 -9.03 -2.42
CA MET A 274 -14.64 -8.45 -1.71
C MET A 274 -15.52 -9.53 -1.08
N ASP A 275 -15.74 -10.67 -1.75
CA ASP A 275 -16.52 -11.79 -1.19
C ASP A 275 -15.84 -12.35 0.07
N TYR A 276 -14.53 -12.57 0.04
CA TYR A 276 -13.80 -13.08 1.21
C TYR A 276 -13.79 -12.08 2.37
N ARG A 277 -13.64 -10.78 2.09
CA ARG A 277 -13.74 -9.76 3.13
C ARG A 277 -15.16 -9.66 3.70
N TYR A 278 -16.18 -9.77 2.84
CA TYR A 278 -17.58 -9.77 3.27
C TYR A 278 -17.85 -10.91 4.27
N GLU A 279 -17.45 -12.13 3.93
CA GLU A 279 -17.65 -13.29 4.82
C GLU A 279 -16.82 -13.18 6.10
N PHE A 280 -15.62 -12.60 6.05
CA PHE A 280 -14.81 -12.31 7.26
C PHE A 280 -15.52 -11.33 8.20
N LEU A 281 -16.05 -10.22 7.66
CA LEU A 281 -16.73 -9.21 8.47
C LEU A 281 -18.10 -9.66 8.99
N LYS A 282 -18.78 -10.53 8.24
CA LYS A 282 -20.15 -10.96 8.58
C LYS A 282 -20.25 -11.67 9.94
N SER A 283 -19.22 -12.39 10.36
CA SER A 283 -19.21 -13.07 11.66
C SER A 283 -18.84 -12.13 12.80
N ASP A 284 -17.88 -11.24 12.56
CA ASP A 284 -17.17 -10.55 13.65
C ASP A 284 -17.60 -9.08 13.82
N TYR A 285 -17.97 -8.41 12.72
CA TYR A 285 -18.29 -6.97 12.65
C TYR A 285 -19.33 -6.68 11.54
N PRO A 286 -20.59 -7.15 11.69
CA PRO A 286 -21.62 -7.03 10.65
C PRO A 286 -21.95 -5.58 10.26
N GLU A 287 -21.73 -4.62 11.14
CA GLU A 287 -21.86 -3.18 10.88
C GLU A 287 -20.88 -2.67 9.82
N ALA A 288 -19.72 -3.31 9.68
CA ALA A 288 -18.74 -2.95 8.67
C ALA A 288 -19.08 -3.50 7.28
N LEU A 289 -20.15 -4.29 7.11
CA LEU A 289 -20.49 -4.86 5.79
C LEU A 289 -20.84 -3.80 4.74
N ASP A 290 -21.35 -2.64 5.15
CA ASP A 290 -21.72 -1.56 4.24
C ASP A 290 -20.50 -1.02 3.48
N ARG A 291 -19.30 -1.03 4.07
CA ARG A 291 -18.08 -0.62 3.37
C ARG A 291 -17.79 -1.53 2.17
N VAL A 292 -17.98 -2.84 2.33
CA VAL A 292 -17.77 -3.80 1.23
C VAL A 292 -18.81 -3.62 0.14
N ARG A 293 -20.07 -3.37 0.53
CA ARG A 293 -21.17 -3.09 -0.41
C ARG A 293 -20.91 -1.82 -1.21
N ALA A 294 -20.48 -0.74 -0.57
CA ALA A 294 -20.17 0.53 -1.22
C ALA A 294 -19.04 0.39 -2.27
N PHE A 295 -17.95 -0.32 -1.92
CA PHE A 295 -16.89 -0.64 -2.90
C PHE A 295 -17.38 -1.55 -4.04
N ARG A 296 -18.27 -2.50 -3.75
CA ARG A 296 -18.87 -3.37 -4.78
C ARG A 296 -19.72 -2.55 -5.76
N GLU A 297 -20.47 -1.57 -5.29
CA GLU A 297 -21.25 -0.67 -6.15
C GLU A 297 -20.36 0.15 -7.09
N LEU A 298 -19.24 0.68 -6.61
CA LEU A 298 -18.25 1.36 -7.46
C LEU A 298 -17.72 0.44 -8.57
N MET A 299 -17.47 -0.83 -8.24
CA MET A 299 -17.05 -1.82 -9.24
C MET A 299 -18.15 -2.07 -10.28
N ASN A 300 -19.40 -2.22 -9.84
CA ASN A 300 -20.54 -2.51 -10.73
C ASN A 300 -20.84 -1.33 -11.68
N LYS A 301 -20.57 -0.09 -11.25
CA LYS A 301 -20.63 1.11 -12.10
C LYS A 301 -19.44 1.25 -13.06
N TRP A 302 -18.54 0.26 -13.11
CA TRP A 302 -17.30 0.27 -13.92
C TRP A 302 -16.37 1.46 -13.65
N ASN A 303 -16.44 2.06 -12.46
CA ASN A 303 -15.54 3.14 -12.07
C ASN A 303 -14.22 2.60 -11.47
N ALA A 304 -13.50 1.77 -12.23
CA ALA A 304 -12.30 1.11 -11.74
C ALA A 304 -11.12 2.08 -11.51
N ASP A 305 -11.07 3.19 -12.26
CA ASP A 305 -9.99 4.18 -12.16
C ASP A 305 -10.25 5.26 -11.10
N LEU A 306 -11.47 5.36 -10.57
CA LEU A 306 -11.89 6.33 -9.55
C LEU A 306 -11.45 7.76 -9.88
N LYS A 307 -11.77 8.20 -11.11
CA LYS A 307 -11.55 9.60 -11.47
C LYS A 307 -12.44 10.49 -10.58
N PRO A 308 -11.92 11.61 -10.05
CA PRO A 308 -12.69 12.52 -9.19
C PRO A 308 -14.05 12.92 -9.76
N ASP A 309 -14.90 13.43 -8.87
CA ASP A 309 -16.28 13.90 -9.11
C ASP A 309 -17.25 12.73 -9.37
N PHE A 310 -17.28 11.78 -8.44
CA PHE A 310 -18.23 10.68 -8.40
C PHE A 310 -18.93 10.58 -7.04
N GLU A 311 -20.06 9.89 -7.01
CA GLU A 311 -20.82 9.63 -5.79
C GLU A 311 -20.39 8.33 -5.10
N PHE A 312 -20.30 8.38 -3.78
CA PHE A 312 -20.05 7.23 -2.93
C PHE A 312 -21.10 7.19 -1.81
N THR A 313 -21.84 6.08 -1.73
CA THR A 313 -22.89 5.90 -0.73
C THR A 313 -22.40 4.92 0.34
N ILE A 314 -22.41 5.36 1.58
CA ILE A 314 -21.99 4.57 2.75
C ILE A 314 -22.88 4.93 3.94
N TYR A 315 -23.30 3.93 4.71
CA TYR A 315 -24.20 4.10 5.87
C TYR A 315 -25.45 4.94 5.56
N TRP A 316 -26.07 4.70 4.40
CA TRP A 316 -27.27 5.38 3.88
C TRP A 316 -27.09 6.80 3.36
N ASP A 317 -25.92 7.42 3.58
CA ASP A 317 -25.61 8.76 3.09
C ASP A 317 -24.79 8.71 1.80
N THR A 318 -25.04 9.66 0.90
CA THR A 318 -24.30 9.81 -0.37
C THR A 318 -23.40 11.04 -0.32
N PHE A 319 -22.12 10.83 -0.63
CA PHE A 319 -21.08 11.85 -0.60
C PHE A 319 -20.46 12.04 -1.98
N SER A 320 -20.04 13.28 -2.27
CA SER A 320 -19.24 13.60 -3.44
C SER A 320 -17.77 13.34 -3.15
N VAL A 321 -17.12 12.53 -3.98
CA VAL A 321 -15.69 12.20 -3.90
C VAL A 321 -14.94 12.94 -5.01
N ASN A 322 -14.06 13.85 -4.62
CA ASN A 322 -13.31 14.73 -5.53
C ASN A 322 -11.80 14.74 -5.26
N GLY A 323 -11.32 13.93 -4.31
CA GLY A 323 -9.93 13.89 -3.89
C GLY A 323 -9.50 15.07 -3.00
N ASN A 324 -10.45 15.82 -2.43
CA ASN A 324 -10.16 16.88 -1.45
C ASN A 324 -10.30 16.35 -0.02
N VAL A 325 -9.33 15.53 0.42
CA VAL A 325 -9.35 14.88 1.74
C VAL A 325 -8.60 15.67 2.83
N TYR A 326 -7.59 16.46 2.46
CA TYR A 326 -6.61 17.03 3.39
C TYR A 326 -7.09 18.23 4.20
#